data_AF-A0A0A6ZS25-F1
#
_entry.id   AF-A0A0A6ZS25-F1
#
_cell.length_a   1.000
_cell.length_b   1.000
_cell.length_c   1.000
_cell.angle_alpha   90.00
_cell.angle_beta   90.00
_cell.angle_gamma   90.00
#
_symmetry.space_group_name_H-M   'P 1'
#
loop_
_entity.id
_entity.type
_entity.pdbx_description
1 polymer ?
#
loop_
_entity_poly.entity_id
_entity_poly.type
_entity_poly.pdbx_seq_one_letter_code
_entity_poly.pdbx_strand_id
1 'polypeptide(L)' 'MASVNIHCPRCQSAQVYRHGQNPKGHDRFRCREVMPLIS' A
#
# COMPACT_ATOMS: atom_id res chain seq x y z
N MET A 1 -2.56 -10.92 15.66
CA MET A 1 -2.68 -10.18 14.38
C MET A 1 -1.26 -10.00 13.83
N ALA A 2 -0.89 -10.69 12.75
CA ALA A 2 0.42 -10.53 12.14
C ALA A 2 0.40 -9.24 11.31
N SER A 3 1.17 -8.22 11.73
CA SER A 3 1.32 -7.00 10.95
C SER A 3 2.32 -7.26 9.83
N VAL A 4 1.83 -7.60 8.64
CA VAL A 4 2.67 -7.64 7.44
C VAL A 4 3.06 -6.20 7.08
N ASN A 5 4.36 -5.92 7.04
CA ASN A 5 4.90 -4.61 6.72
C ASN A 5 4.82 -4.40 5.19
N ILE A 6 3.67 -3.93 4.71
CA ILE A 6 3.42 -3.74 3.28
C ILE A 6 3.92 -2.36 2.88
N HIS A 7 5.00 -2.34 2.10
CA HIS A 7 5.49 -1.13 1.44
C HIS A 7 5.11 -1.15 -0.03
N CYS A 8 4.85 0.01 -0.62
CA CYS A 8 4.68 0.06 -2.06
C CYS A 8 6.04 -0.17 -2.76
N PRO A 9 6.13 -1.13 -3.69
CA PRO A 9 7.38 -1.41 -4.40
C PRO A 9 7.81 -0.28 -5.35
N ARG A 10 6.93 0.68 -5.67
CA ARG A 10 7.23 1.81 -6.55
C ARG A 10 7.78 3.03 -5.80
N CYS A 11 7.13 3.38 -4.69
CA CYS A 11 7.37 4.61 -3.93
C CYS A 11 8.16 4.34 -2.63
N GLN A 12 8.34 3.06 -2.23
CA GLN A 12 8.85 2.58 -0.94
C GLN A 12 8.12 3.15 0.30
N SER A 13 7.01 3.85 0.09
CA SER A 13 6.18 4.39 1.15
C SER A 13 5.42 3.29 1.87
N ALA A 14 5.39 3.39 3.19
CA ALA A 14 4.51 2.62 4.06
C ALA A 14 3.06 3.14 4.02
N GLN A 15 2.80 4.28 3.38
CA GLN A 15 1.47 4.87 3.24
C GLN A 15 0.69 4.15 2.15
N VAL A 16 0.18 2.96 2.48
CA VAL A 16 -0.69 2.17 1.62
C VAL A 16 -2.08 2.06 2.24
N TYR A 17 -3.12 2.01 1.42
CA TYR A 17 -4.50 1.77 1.88
C TYR A 17 -5.10 0.54 1.20
N ARG A 18 -6.08 -0.08 1.86
CA ARG A 18 -6.81 -1.22 1.32
C ARG A 18 -7.77 -0.74 0.24
N HIS A 19 -7.54 -1.16 -0.99
CA HIS A 19 -8.35 -0.80 -2.16
C HIS A 19 -9.50 -1.79 -2.40
N GLY A 20 -9.34 -3.03 -1.98
CA GLY A 20 -10.38 -4.06 -2.10
C GLY A 20 -9.81 -5.46 -1.93
N GLN A 21 -10.59 -6.48 -2.27
CA GLN A 21 -10.13 -7.87 -2.33
C GLN A 21 -10.23 -8.41 -3.75
N ASN A 22 -9.38 -9.36 -4.10
CA ASN A 22 -9.59 -10.19 -5.28
C ASN A 22 -10.67 -11.27 -5.00
N PRO A 23 -11.19 -11.96 -6.02
CA PRO A 23 -12.16 -13.04 -5.82
C PRO A 23 -11.66 -14.23 -4.98
N LYS A 24 -10.34 -14.34 -4.76
CA LYS A 24 -9.72 -15.34 -3.88
C LYS A 24 -9.59 -14.85 -2.42
N GLY A 25 -10.12 -13.66 -2.09
CA GLY A 25 -10.09 -13.09 -0.75
C GLY A 25 -8.78 -12.39 -0.37
N HIS A 26 -7.80 -12.27 -1.27
CA HIS A 26 -6.57 -11.53 -0.94
C HIS A 26 -6.79 -10.03 -1.04
N ASP A 27 -6.35 -9.31 -0.02
CA ASP A 27 -6.39 -7.86 0.02
C ASP A 27 -5.48 -7.26 -1.05
N ARG A 28 -6.00 -6.24 -1.73
CA ARG A 28 -5.28 -5.40 -2.69
C ARG A 28 -5.03 -4.04 -2.03
N PHE A 29 -3.77 -3.65 -2.01
CA PHE A 29 -3.35 -2.36 -1.48
C PHE A 29 -2.95 -1.42 -2.62
N ARG A 30 -3.12 -0.12 -2.41
CA ARG A 30 -2.60 0.93 -3.32
C ARG A 30 -1.72 1.91 -2.53
N CYS A 31 -0.63 2.39 -3.14
CA CYS A 31 0.16 3.52 -2.59
C CYS A 31 -0.79 4.71 -2.54
N ARG A 32 -0.86 5.35 -1.38
CA ARG A 32 -1.34 6.72 -1.33
C ARG A 32 -0.20 7.51 -1.95
N GLU A 33 -0.40 8.04 -3.16
CA GLU A 33 0.59 8.91 -3.79
C GLU A 33 0.76 10.15 -2.91
N VAL A 34 1.67 10.04 -1.95
CA VAL A 34 2.35 11.19 -1.39
C VAL A 34 3.34 11.59 -2.45
N MET A 35 2.95 12.57 -3.27
CA MET A 35 3.92 13.35 -4.02
C MET A 35 4.98 13.78 -3.00
N PRO A 36 6.25 13.33 -3.13
CA PRO A 36 7.27 13.81 -2.23
C PRO A 36 7.31 15.32 -2.43
N LEU A 37 6.98 16.06 -1.38
CA LEU A 37 7.27 17.49 -1.34
C LEU A 37 8.75 17.63 -1.66
N ILE A 38 9.00 18.04 -2.89
CA ILE A 38 10.30 18.43 -3.43
C ILE A 38 10.93 19.37 -2.40
N SER A 39 12.01 18.92 -1.75
CA SER A 39 12.88 19.75 -0.92
C SER A 39 14.09 20.18 -1.73
#